data_AF-A0A1E5VM35-F1
#
_entry.id   AF-A0A1E5VM35-F1
#
_cell.length_a   1.000
_cell.length_b   1.000
_cell.length_c   1.000
_cell.angle_alpha   90.00
_cell.angle_beta   90.00
_cell.angle_gamma   90.00
#
_symmetry.space_group_name_H-M   'P 1'
#
loop_
_entity.id
_entity.type
_entity.pdbx_description
1 polymer ?
#
loop_
_entity_poly.entity_id
_entity_poly.type
_entity_poly.pdbx_seq_one_letter_code
_entity_poly.pdbx_strand_id
1 'polypeptide(L)'
;MRHRLLRRAMPLPPPPSPPPAPRTPGVAGGRIFSSLPTPPPLQSRREVHVWYLLPDELNDASQLKMYMDLLSPSERKTALSMNGEKLQKGAVLSRALVRTTLSRYTDCKVDPRSFEFKKNKFGKPEILWRSDDSGMEWPLHFNISHTSSLIACGITMDTPIGIDIEEKKRKTAKNILSLARRYFTPSEVDCLAKIPDPDAQRKEFIKLWTLKVSESFCWSST
;
A
#
# COMPACT_ATOMS: atom_id res chain seq x y z
N MET A 1 36.15 63.02 -22.87
CA MET A 1 35.10 62.28 -23.60
C MET A 1 35.26 60.79 -23.31
N ARG A 2 34.31 60.17 -22.60
CA ARG A 2 34.37 58.77 -22.16
C ARG A 2 33.48 57.93 -23.09
N HIS A 3 34.06 57.03 -23.89
CA HIS A 3 33.30 56.00 -24.60
C HIS A 3 33.12 54.77 -23.69
N ARG A 4 31.87 54.44 -23.36
CA ARG A 4 31.49 53.24 -22.60
C ARG A 4 30.84 52.25 -23.58
N LEU A 5 31.56 51.18 -23.91
CA LEU A 5 31.06 50.05 -24.70
C LEU A 5 30.03 49.27 -23.85
N LEU A 6 28.76 49.29 -24.27
CA LEU A 6 27.70 48.42 -23.74
C LEU A 6 27.83 47.04 -24.40
N ARG A 7 28.41 46.06 -23.68
CA ARG A 7 28.26 44.64 -24.02
C ARG A 7 26.88 44.17 -23.54
N ARG A 8 26.01 43.77 -24.46
CA ARG A 8 24.75 43.06 -24.18
C ARG A 8 25.06 41.76 -23.42
N ALA A 9 24.45 41.59 -22.25
CA ALA A 9 24.47 40.34 -21.51
C ALA A 9 23.70 39.26 -22.29
N MET A 10 24.29 38.08 -22.46
CA MET A 10 23.59 36.91 -23.00
C MET A 10 22.58 36.38 -21.97
N PRO A 11 21.41 35.86 -22.41
CA PRO A 11 20.46 35.24 -21.50
C PRO A 11 21.07 33.97 -20.86
N LEU A 12 20.89 33.81 -19.55
CA LEU A 12 21.25 32.58 -18.85
C LEU A 12 20.40 31.41 -19.37
N PRO A 13 20.99 30.20 -19.52
CA PRO A 13 20.23 29.02 -19.89
C PRO A 13 19.20 28.68 -18.80
N PRO A 14 18.02 28.14 -19.19
CA PRO A 14 17.00 27.75 -18.23
C PRO A 14 17.52 26.66 -17.29
N PRO A 15 17.05 26.63 -16.02
CA PRO A 15 17.43 25.58 -15.08
C PRO A 15 17.02 24.19 -15.60
N PRO A 16 17.79 23.14 -15.28
CA PRO A 16 17.45 21.77 -15.66
C PRO A 16 16.09 21.39 -15.08
N SER A 17 15.30 20.66 -15.86
CA SER A 17 13.99 20.16 -15.45
C SER A 17 14.13 19.29 -14.18
N PRO A 18 13.20 19.39 -13.21
CA PRO A 18 13.22 18.51 -12.05
C PRO A 18 13.14 17.04 -12.51
N PRO A 19 13.83 16.11 -11.81
CA PRO A 19 13.75 14.70 -12.13
C PRO A 19 12.29 14.23 -12.08
N PRO A 20 11.87 13.31 -12.98
CA PRO A 20 10.53 12.76 -12.93
C PRO A 20 10.29 12.14 -11.55
N ALA A 21 9.15 12.46 -10.93
CA ALA A 21 8.73 11.83 -9.69
C ALA A 21 8.81 10.30 -9.83
N PRO A 22 9.25 9.56 -8.79
CA PRO A 22 9.27 8.10 -8.84
C PRO A 22 7.87 7.61 -9.19
N ARG A 23 7.77 6.94 -10.34
CA ARG A 23 6.52 6.35 -10.80
C ARG A 23 6.21 5.23 -9.83
N THR A 24 5.32 5.48 -8.87
CA THR A 24 4.67 4.40 -8.11
C THR A 24 4.10 3.42 -9.13
N PRO A 25 4.42 2.12 -9.06
CA PRO A 25 3.82 1.10 -9.92
C PRO A 25 2.32 0.95 -9.63
N GLY A 26 1.52 1.91 -10.08
CA GLY A 26 0.07 1.87 -10.01
C GLY A 26 -0.45 1.00 -11.15
N VAL A 27 -1.06 -0.13 -10.82
CA VAL A 27 -1.77 -0.96 -11.79
C VAL A 27 -3.17 -0.36 -11.93
N ALA A 28 -3.36 0.44 -12.97
CA ALA A 28 -4.69 0.81 -13.45
C ALA A 28 -5.12 -0.18 -14.55
N GLY A 29 -6.31 -0.75 -14.39
CA GLY A 29 -7.02 -1.50 -15.42
C GLY A 29 -6.66 -2.99 -15.50
N GLY A 30 -7.57 -3.83 -15.01
CA GLY A 30 -7.96 -5.16 -15.54
C GLY A 30 -6.91 -6.21 -15.92
N ARG A 31 -5.60 -5.96 -15.75
CA ARG A 31 -4.53 -6.87 -16.12
C ARG A 31 -4.39 -7.93 -15.04
N ILE A 32 -4.29 -9.18 -15.48
CA ILE A 32 -4.04 -10.33 -14.62
C ILE A 32 -2.71 -10.10 -13.88
N PHE A 33 -2.64 -10.35 -12.56
CA PHE A 33 -1.41 -10.10 -11.77
C PHE A 33 -0.14 -10.73 -12.37
N SER A 34 -0.28 -11.87 -13.06
CA SER A 34 0.81 -12.58 -13.73
C SER A 34 1.32 -11.90 -15.00
N SER A 35 0.57 -10.98 -15.61
CA SER A 35 0.95 -10.31 -16.87
C SER A 35 1.55 -8.92 -16.68
N LEU A 36 1.74 -8.49 -15.43
CA LEU A 36 2.41 -7.23 -15.12
C LEU A 36 3.92 -7.36 -15.37
N PRO A 37 4.62 -6.32 -15.86
CA PRO A 37 6.07 -6.35 -16.03
C PRO A 37 6.76 -6.46 -14.68
N THR A 38 7.83 -7.24 -14.55
CA THR A 38 8.59 -7.42 -13.30
C THR A 38 8.84 -6.07 -12.62
N PRO A 39 8.60 -5.95 -11.30
CA PRO A 39 8.88 -4.71 -10.60
C PRO A 39 10.36 -4.34 -10.73
N PRO A 40 10.71 -3.05 -10.76
CA PRO A 40 12.11 -2.68 -10.52
C PRO A 40 12.54 -3.26 -9.15
N PRO A 41 13.79 -3.71 -9.01
CA PRO A 41 14.28 -4.19 -7.72
C PRO A 41 14.23 -3.05 -6.69
N LEU A 42 13.98 -3.39 -5.42
CA LEU A 42 14.11 -2.42 -4.33
C LEU A 42 15.59 -2.04 -4.20
N GLN A 43 15.91 -0.78 -4.49
CA GLN A 43 17.28 -0.28 -4.55
C GLN A 43 17.84 0.11 -3.18
N SER A 44 16.98 0.28 -2.16
CA SER A 44 17.40 0.61 -0.80
C SER A 44 16.42 0.12 0.27
N ARG A 45 16.89 0.04 1.53
CA ARG A 45 16.07 -0.32 2.71
C ARG A 45 14.96 0.69 3.04
N ARG A 46 15.01 1.91 2.46
CA ARG A 46 14.02 2.97 2.67
C ARG A 46 12.99 3.04 1.55
N GLU A 47 13.15 2.23 0.52
CA GLU A 47 12.25 2.21 -0.61
C GLU A 47 11.02 1.35 -0.27
N VAL A 48 9.86 1.90 -0.60
CA VAL A 48 8.57 1.24 -0.45
C VAL A 48 7.92 1.18 -1.82
N HIS A 49 7.53 -0.02 -2.24
CA HIS A 49 6.67 -0.18 -3.41
C HIS A 49 5.26 -0.50 -2.95
N VAL A 50 4.28 0.26 -3.46
CA VAL A 50 2.87 0.05 -3.16
C VAL A 50 2.16 -0.46 -4.41
N TRP A 51 1.57 -1.64 -4.29
CA TRP A 51 0.72 -2.27 -5.29
C TRP A 51 -0.72 -2.14 -4.86
N TYR A 52 -1.62 -1.82 -5.78
CA TYR A 52 -3.04 -1.75 -5.46
C TYR A 52 -3.91 -2.27 -6.60
N LEU A 53 -5.13 -2.62 -6.26
CA LEU A 53 -6.16 -3.05 -7.20
C LEU A 53 -7.52 -2.48 -6.78
N LEU A 54 -8.40 -2.32 -7.75
CA LEU A 54 -9.80 -1.93 -7.54
C LEU A 54 -10.66 -3.19 -7.70
N PRO A 55 -11.23 -3.78 -6.62
CA PRO A 55 -11.99 -5.02 -6.71
C PRO A 55 -13.14 -4.95 -7.70
N ASP A 56 -13.77 -3.78 -7.81
CA ASP A 56 -14.92 -3.54 -8.66
C ASP A 56 -14.55 -3.52 -10.16
N GLU A 57 -13.27 -3.40 -10.53
CA GLU A 57 -12.80 -3.51 -11.92
C GLU A 57 -12.56 -4.96 -12.37
N LEU A 58 -12.52 -5.92 -11.43
CA LEU A 58 -12.20 -7.33 -11.70
C LEU A 58 -13.46 -8.21 -11.60
N ASN A 59 -14.32 -8.19 -12.60
CA ASN A 59 -15.61 -8.90 -12.58
C ASN A 59 -15.63 -10.23 -13.34
N ASP A 60 -14.51 -10.62 -13.94
CA ASP A 60 -14.41 -11.89 -14.67
C ASP A 60 -14.28 -13.08 -13.70
N ALA A 61 -15.25 -13.99 -13.76
CA ALA A 61 -15.29 -15.19 -12.93
C ALA A 61 -14.11 -16.13 -13.20
N SER A 62 -13.59 -16.17 -14.44
CA SER A 62 -12.43 -16.99 -14.79
C SER A 62 -11.17 -16.47 -14.09
N GLN A 63 -10.97 -15.15 -14.07
CA GLN A 63 -9.87 -14.50 -13.35
C GLN A 63 -9.98 -14.74 -11.84
N LEU A 64 -11.18 -14.61 -11.27
CA LEU A 64 -11.38 -14.86 -9.85
C LEU A 64 -11.07 -16.32 -9.47
N LYS A 65 -11.43 -17.28 -10.34
CA LYS A 65 -11.08 -18.69 -10.16
C LYS A 65 -9.56 -18.88 -10.20
N MET A 66 -8.87 -18.29 -11.17
CA MET A 66 -7.40 -18.33 -11.24
C MET A 66 -6.74 -17.78 -9.97
N TYR A 67 -7.28 -16.69 -9.41
CA TYR A 67 -6.78 -16.12 -8.16
C TYR A 67 -7.07 -17.00 -6.96
N MET A 68 -8.27 -17.57 -6.88
CA MET A 68 -8.61 -18.57 -5.87
C MET A 68 -7.62 -19.75 -5.92
N ASP A 69 -7.16 -20.13 -7.12
CA ASP A 69 -6.20 -21.21 -7.32
C ASP A 69 -4.77 -20.91 -6.83
N LEU A 70 -4.48 -19.66 -6.49
CA LEU A 70 -3.23 -19.26 -5.84
C LEU A 70 -3.26 -19.39 -4.31
N LEU A 71 -4.46 -19.42 -3.72
CA LEU A 71 -4.62 -19.45 -2.27
C LEU A 71 -4.39 -20.87 -1.73
N SER A 72 -3.80 -20.93 -0.53
CA SER A 72 -3.73 -22.16 0.25
C SER A 72 -5.13 -22.62 0.69
N PRO A 73 -5.32 -23.91 1.01
CA PRO A 73 -6.62 -24.43 1.44
C PRO A 73 -7.24 -23.69 2.63
N SER A 74 -6.43 -23.27 3.60
CA SER A 74 -6.88 -22.52 4.79
C SER A 74 -7.33 -21.09 4.43
N GLU A 75 -6.63 -20.43 3.52
CA GLU A 75 -7.02 -19.11 3.00
C GLU A 75 -8.31 -19.20 2.18
N ARG A 76 -8.45 -20.20 1.31
CA ARG A 76 -9.69 -20.43 0.54
C ARG A 76 -10.88 -20.62 1.47
N LYS A 77 -10.73 -21.47 2.49
CA LYS A 77 -11.77 -21.71 3.51
C LYS A 77 -12.15 -20.42 4.23
N THR A 78 -11.15 -19.61 4.62
CA THR A 78 -11.38 -18.32 5.29
C THR A 78 -12.10 -17.34 4.37
N ALA A 79 -11.66 -17.21 3.12
CA ALA A 79 -12.30 -16.34 2.14
C ALA A 79 -13.78 -16.72 1.92
N LEU A 80 -14.06 -18.01 1.74
CA LEU A 80 -15.43 -18.54 1.54
C LEU A 80 -16.32 -18.42 2.79
N SER A 81 -15.74 -18.35 3.98
CA SER A 81 -16.50 -18.14 5.22
C SER A 81 -17.00 -16.70 5.41
N MET A 82 -16.53 -15.75 4.61
CA MET A 82 -16.97 -14.35 4.70
C MET A 82 -18.43 -14.21 4.25
N ASN A 83 -19.19 -13.38 4.96
CA ASN A 83 -20.60 -13.14 4.65
C ASN A 83 -20.77 -12.16 3.48
N GLY A 84 -21.01 -12.70 2.29
CA GLY A 84 -21.37 -11.95 1.09
C GLY A 84 -20.27 -11.92 0.03
N GLU A 85 -20.69 -11.99 -1.23
CA GLU A 85 -19.81 -12.16 -2.40
C GLU A 85 -18.73 -11.07 -2.50
N LYS A 86 -19.07 -9.82 -2.18
CA LYS A 86 -18.10 -8.70 -2.21
C LYS A 86 -16.97 -8.90 -1.19
N LEU A 87 -17.28 -9.38 0.01
CA LEU A 87 -16.27 -9.65 1.04
C LEU A 87 -15.44 -10.88 0.69
N GLN A 88 -16.07 -11.94 0.18
CA GLN A 88 -15.37 -13.14 -0.28
C GLN A 88 -14.39 -12.80 -1.42
N LYS A 89 -14.85 -12.07 -2.43
CA LYS A 89 -14.04 -11.55 -3.54
C LYS A 89 -12.88 -10.69 -3.03
N GLY A 90 -13.16 -9.75 -2.12
CA GLY A 90 -12.12 -8.91 -1.51
C GLY A 90 -11.05 -9.73 -0.78
N ALA A 91 -11.45 -10.76 -0.04
CA ALA A 91 -10.52 -11.66 0.66
C ALA A 91 -9.63 -12.46 -0.31
N VAL A 92 -10.20 -12.97 -1.41
CA VAL A 92 -9.44 -13.68 -2.47
C VAL A 92 -8.45 -12.74 -3.13
N LEU A 93 -8.91 -11.59 -3.60
CA LEU A 93 -8.07 -10.61 -4.31
C LEU A 93 -6.95 -10.07 -3.42
N SER A 94 -7.23 -9.86 -2.13
CA SER A 94 -6.22 -9.46 -1.13
C SER A 94 -5.08 -10.47 -1.04
N ARG A 95 -5.40 -11.76 -0.92
CA ARG A 95 -4.38 -12.81 -0.84
C ARG A 95 -3.65 -13.03 -2.15
N ALA A 96 -4.37 -13.00 -3.27
CA ALA A 96 -3.76 -13.11 -4.59
C ALA A 96 -2.78 -11.97 -4.86
N LEU A 97 -3.13 -10.72 -4.50
CA LEU A 97 -2.25 -9.57 -4.63
C LEU A 97 -0.94 -9.78 -3.87
N VAL A 98 -0.99 -10.18 -2.59
CA VAL A 98 0.21 -10.42 -1.78
C VAL A 98 1.07 -11.52 -2.41
N ARG A 99 0.49 -12.70 -2.66
CA ARG A 99 1.23 -13.88 -3.16
C ARG A 99 1.91 -13.61 -4.51
N THR A 100 1.19 -12.98 -5.43
CA THR A 100 1.75 -12.66 -6.76
C THR A 100 2.79 -11.56 -6.68
N THR A 101 2.58 -10.53 -5.86
CA THR A 101 3.55 -9.47 -5.64
C THR A 101 4.84 -10.03 -5.07
N LEU A 102 4.77 -10.85 -4.01
CA LEU A 102 5.96 -11.46 -3.41
C LEU A 102 6.73 -12.33 -4.40
N SER A 103 6.04 -13.17 -5.18
CA SER A 103 6.69 -13.98 -6.23
C SER A 103 7.53 -13.11 -7.17
N ARG A 104 7.00 -11.95 -7.57
CA ARG A 104 7.68 -11.03 -8.49
C ARG A 104 8.93 -10.39 -7.88
N TYR A 105 8.94 -10.13 -6.57
CA TYR A 105 10.15 -9.66 -5.87
C TYR A 105 11.16 -10.78 -5.61
N THR A 106 10.79 -12.05 -5.83
CA THR A 106 11.72 -13.19 -5.81
C THR A 106 12.19 -13.58 -7.22
N ASP A 107 12.19 -12.64 -8.18
CA ASP A 107 12.45 -12.91 -9.62
C ASP A 107 11.55 -14.00 -10.21
N CYS A 108 10.34 -14.18 -9.67
CA CYS A 108 9.43 -15.28 -9.99
C CYS A 108 10.02 -16.70 -9.76
N LYS A 109 11.07 -16.82 -8.94
CA LYS A 109 11.67 -18.12 -8.56
C LYS A 109 10.79 -18.90 -7.59
N VAL A 110 10.05 -18.20 -6.73
CA VAL A 110 9.09 -18.81 -5.80
C VAL A 110 7.68 -18.74 -6.39
N ASP A 111 7.02 -19.89 -6.55
CA ASP A 111 5.62 -19.93 -7.01
C ASP A 111 4.71 -19.23 -6.00
N PRO A 112 3.77 -18.35 -6.43
CA PRO A 112 2.83 -17.69 -5.52
C PRO A 112 2.08 -18.63 -4.57
N ARG A 113 1.85 -19.90 -4.94
CA ARG A 113 1.18 -20.93 -4.14
C ARG A 113 2.06 -21.47 -3.01
N SER A 114 3.38 -21.42 -3.17
CA SER A 114 4.34 -21.97 -2.22
C SER A 114 4.57 -21.07 -1.01
N PHE A 115 4.18 -19.79 -1.06
CA PHE A 115 4.31 -18.92 0.09
C PHE A 115 3.47 -19.41 1.27
N GLU A 116 4.13 -19.53 2.42
CA GLU A 116 3.49 -19.79 3.70
C GLU A 116 3.48 -18.51 4.53
N PHE A 117 2.36 -18.27 5.21
CA PHE A 117 2.18 -17.10 6.06
C PHE A 117 1.88 -17.54 7.49
N LYS A 118 2.56 -16.91 8.44
CA LYS A 118 2.23 -17.01 9.87
C LYS A 118 1.60 -15.71 10.33
N LYS A 119 0.76 -15.78 11.37
CA LYS A 119 0.32 -14.58 12.08
C LYS A 119 1.30 -14.33 13.23
N ASN A 120 1.75 -13.09 13.39
CA ASN A 120 2.52 -12.70 14.56
C ASN A 120 1.61 -12.55 15.80
N LYS A 121 2.19 -12.15 16.94
CA LYS A 121 1.48 -12.00 18.23
C LYS A 121 0.30 -11.01 18.17
N PHE A 122 0.30 -10.10 17.21
CA PHE A 122 -0.73 -9.08 16.99
C PHE A 122 -1.68 -9.44 15.83
N GLY A 123 -1.56 -10.65 15.27
CA GLY A 123 -2.41 -11.14 14.19
C GLY A 123 -2.00 -10.68 12.78
N LYS A 124 -0.91 -9.90 12.65
CA LYS A 124 -0.40 -9.42 11.35
C LYS A 124 0.24 -10.60 10.59
N PRO A 125 -0.09 -10.79 9.30
CA PRO A 125 0.51 -11.86 8.51
C PRO A 125 1.96 -11.52 8.15
N GLU A 126 2.85 -12.49 8.30
CA GLU A 126 4.27 -12.43 7.96
C GLU A 126 4.65 -13.64 7.11
N ILE A 127 5.63 -13.46 6.23
CA ILE A 127 6.15 -14.55 5.39
C ILE A 127 6.95 -15.50 6.28
N LEU A 128 6.71 -16.80 6.13
CA LEU A 128 7.57 -17.84 6.67
C LEU A 128 8.59 -18.21 5.59
N TRP A 129 9.77 -17.60 5.62
CA TRP A 129 10.86 -17.92 4.70
C TRP A 129 11.40 -19.32 4.99
N ARG A 130 11.48 -20.17 3.97
CA ARG A 130 12.17 -21.46 4.06
C ARG A 130 13.67 -21.22 3.85
N SER A 131 14.51 -22.05 4.47
CA SER A 131 15.97 -21.89 4.47
C SER A 131 16.63 -22.03 3.10
N ASP A 132 15.91 -22.54 2.09
CA ASP A 132 16.29 -22.65 0.68
C ASP A 132 15.75 -21.50 -0.19
N ASP A 133 14.70 -20.81 0.25
CA ASP A 133 14.17 -19.59 -0.40
C ASP A 133 15.09 -18.36 -0.19
N SER A 134 16.13 -18.51 0.64
CA SER A 134 17.02 -17.45 1.12
C SER A 134 18.07 -16.95 0.10
N GLY A 135 17.88 -17.20 -1.18
CA GLY A 135 18.73 -16.62 -2.24
C GLY A 135 18.69 -15.08 -2.27
N MET A 136 17.88 -14.46 -1.42
CA MET A 136 17.83 -13.01 -1.22
C MET A 136 18.72 -12.57 -0.06
N GLU A 137 19.48 -11.51 -0.31
CA GLU A 137 20.39 -10.89 0.65
C GLU A 137 19.65 -10.34 1.90
N TRP A 138 18.37 -10.01 1.76
CA TRP A 138 17.53 -9.45 2.82
C TRP A 138 16.08 -9.97 2.75
N PRO A 139 15.40 -10.22 3.88
CA PRO A 139 14.01 -10.66 3.87
C PRO A 139 13.07 -9.54 3.42
N LEU A 140 12.06 -9.89 2.61
CA LEU A 140 10.98 -8.94 2.29
C LEU A 140 9.97 -8.87 3.44
N HIS A 141 9.48 -7.66 3.66
CA HIS A 141 8.34 -7.39 4.52
C HIS A 141 7.18 -6.88 3.66
N PHE A 142 5.97 -7.20 4.09
CA PHE A 142 4.77 -6.69 3.46
C PHE A 142 3.74 -6.22 4.48
N ASN A 143 2.87 -5.34 4.05
CA ASN A 143 1.64 -5.05 4.75
C ASN A 143 0.50 -4.85 3.77
N ILE A 144 -0.70 -5.23 4.17
CA ILE A 144 -1.89 -5.13 3.35
C ILE A 144 -2.96 -4.35 4.10
N SER A 145 -3.62 -3.44 3.40
CA SER A 145 -4.83 -2.77 3.87
C SER A 145 -5.85 -2.74 2.75
N HIS A 146 -7.13 -2.78 3.11
CA HIS A 146 -8.22 -2.80 2.15
C HIS A 146 -9.44 -2.05 2.67
N THR A 147 -10.12 -1.41 1.72
CA THR A 147 -11.46 -0.86 1.87
C THR A 147 -12.44 -1.67 1.01
N SER A 148 -13.69 -1.21 0.89
CA SER A 148 -14.64 -1.88 0.00
C SER A 148 -14.33 -1.67 -1.49
N SER A 149 -13.55 -0.64 -1.82
CA SER A 149 -13.28 -0.21 -3.21
C SER A 149 -11.82 -0.29 -3.63
N LEU A 150 -10.88 -0.49 -2.70
CA LEU A 150 -9.45 -0.52 -2.97
C LEU A 150 -8.76 -1.55 -2.07
N ILE A 151 -7.82 -2.30 -2.62
CA ILE A 151 -6.92 -3.17 -1.85
C ILE A 151 -5.50 -2.71 -2.17
N ALA A 152 -4.68 -2.48 -1.15
CA ALA A 152 -3.30 -2.04 -1.29
C ALA A 152 -2.34 -2.96 -0.51
N CYS A 153 -1.18 -3.23 -1.10
CA CYS A 153 -0.09 -4.02 -0.55
C CYS A 153 1.21 -3.22 -0.65
N GLY A 154 1.83 -2.91 0.49
CA GLY A 154 3.16 -2.32 0.56
C GLY A 154 4.22 -3.41 0.69
N ILE A 155 5.33 -3.28 -0.04
CA ILE A 155 6.50 -4.16 0.02
C ILE A 155 7.74 -3.33 0.35
N THR A 156 8.54 -3.85 1.27
CA THR A 156 9.82 -3.28 1.70
C THR A 156 10.87 -4.37 1.85
N MET A 157 12.13 -3.96 1.86
CA MET A 157 13.28 -4.83 2.11
C MET A 157 13.87 -4.51 3.50
N ASP A 158 14.09 -5.54 4.31
CA ASP A 158 14.77 -5.47 5.63
C ASP A 158 14.11 -4.61 6.72
N THR A 159 13.03 -3.88 6.39
CA THR A 159 12.34 -3.00 7.34
C THR A 159 10.84 -3.32 7.36
N PRO A 160 10.21 -3.51 8.52
CA PRO A 160 8.76 -3.64 8.61
C PRO A 160 8.04 -2.39 8.07
N ILE A 161 6.86 -2.60 7.50
CA ILE A 161 6.00 -1.52 7.00
C ILE A 161 4.58 -1.65 7.55
N GLY A 162 3.90 -0.52 7.71
CA GLY A 162 2.45 -0.40 7.82
C GLY A 162 1.92 0.46 6.68
N ILE A 163 0.91 -0.04 5.96
CA ILE A 163 0.12 0.72 5.00
C ILE A 163 -1.32 0.73 5.50
N ASP A 164 -1.94 1.90 5.50
CA ASP A 164 -3.36 2.04 5.83
C ASP A 164 -4.07 2.82 4.74
N ILE A 165 -5.24 2.34 4.34
CA ILE A 165 -6.10 2.99 3.35
C ILE A 165 -7.50 3.16 3.92
N GLU A 166 -8.03 4.39 3.81
CA GLU A 166 -9.33 4.76 4.35
C GLU A 166 -10.22 5.38 3.26
N GLU A 167 -11.50 4.99 3.26
CA GLU A 167 -12.47 5.54 2.32
C GLU A 167 -12.87 6.97 2.73
N LYS A 168 -12.61 7.94 1.86
CA LYS A 168 -13.00 9.36 2.06
C LYS A 168 -14.48 9.54 2.43
N LYS A 169 -15.35 8.65 1.95
CA LYS A 169 -16.81 8.71 2.14
C LYS A 169 -17.32 7.92 3.34
N ARG A 170 -16.48 7.16 4.05
CA ARG A 170 -16.87 6.37 5.23
C ARG A 170 -17.54 7.29 6.24
N LYS A 171 -18.86 7.18 6.46
CA LYS A 171 -19.65 8.04 7.36
C LYS A 171 -19.08 7.92 8.79
N THR A 172 -18.00 8.61 9.07
CA THR A 172 -17.37 8.61 10.39
C THR A 172 -18.40 9.19 11.36
N ALA A 173 -18.49 8.57 12.53
CA ALA A 173 -19.48 8.83 13.57
C ALA A 173 -19.81 10.32 13.69
N LYS A 174 -21.07 10.63 14.06
CA LYS A 174 -21.66 11.97 14.24
C LYS A 174 -20.81 12.97 15.06
N ASN A 175 -19.61 12.61 15.54
CA ASN A 175 -18.72 13.48 16.28
C ASN A 175 -17.22 13.11 16.09
N ILE A 176 -16.59 13.55 15.00
CA ILE A 176 -15.15 13.31 14.67
C ILE A 176 -14.22 13.74 15.83
N LEU A 177 -14.51 14.87 16.46
CA LEU A 177 -13.72 15.41 17.57
C LEU A 177 -13.76 14.49 18.81
N SER A 178 -14.88 13.78 19.04
CA SER A 178 -14.97 12.83 20.15
C SER A 178 -14.04 11.62 19.96
N LEU A 179 -13.85 11.20 18.70
CA LEU A 179 -12.94 10.12 18.36
C LEU A 179 -11.49 10.61 18.41
N ALA A 180 -11.21 11.79 17.88
CA ALA A 180 -9.89 12.42 17.95
C ALA A 180 -9.37 12.54 19.39
N ARG A 181 -10.21 12.95 20.34
CA ARG A 181 -9.83 13.07 21.76
C ARG A 181 -9.37 11.76 22.42
N ARG A 182 -9.75 10.60 21.88
CA ARG A 182 -9.36 9.30 22.43
C ARG A 182 -8.01 8.81 21.93
N TYR A 183 -7.58 9.24 20.74
CA TYR A 183 -6.44 8.65 20.04
C TYR A 183 -5.36 9.67 19.65
N PHE A 184 -5.69 10.96 19.62
CA PHE A 184 -4.76 12.03 19.27
C PHE A 184 -4.34 12.82 20.51
N THR A 185 -3.20 13.48 20.40
CA THR A 185 -2.70 14.39 21.44
C THR A 185 -3.58 15.64 21.52
N PRO A 186 -3.61 16.36 22.66
CA PRO A 186 -4.39 17.59 22.80
C PRO A 186 -4.11 18.61 21.70
N SER A 187 -2.84 18.79 21.33
CA SER A 187 -2.43 19.73 20.27
C SER A 187 -2.96 19.34 18.88
N GLU A 188 -2.97 18.04 18.54
CA GLU A 188 -3.55 17.53 17.28
C GLU A 188 -5.07 17.74 17.25
N VAL A 189 -5.75 17.50 18.38
CA VAL A 189 -7.19 17.73 18.52
C VAL A 189 -7.53 19.22 18.37
N ASP A 190 -6.74 20.11 18.97
CA ASP A 190 -6.95 21.55 18.88
C ASP A 190 -6.75 22.06 17.44
N CYS A 191 -5.75 21.55 16.73
CA CYS A 191 -5.56 21.84 15.31
C CYS A 191 -6.76 21.38 14.47
N LEU A 192 -7.28 20.19 14.72
CA LEU A 192 -8.49 19.65 14.07
C LEU A 192 -9.74 20.49 14.37
N ALA A 193 -9.93 20.91 15.62
CA ALA A 193 -11.07 21.70 16.06
C ALA A 193 -11.11 23.10 15.45
N LYS A 194 -9.95 23.65 15.04
CA LYS A 194 -9.84 24.94 14.38
C LYS A 194 -10.26 24.95 12.91
N ILE A 195 -10.48 23.79 12.29
CA ILE A 195 -10.92 23.71 10.89
C ILE A 195 -12.44 23.91 10.81
N PRO A 196 -12.93 25.02 10.22
CA PRO A 196 -14.35 25.35 10.22
C PRO A 196 -15.15 24.56 9.18
N ASP A 197 -14.53 24.20 8.05
CA ASP A 197 -15.16 23.39 7.01
C ASP A 197 -15.23 21.91 7.44
N PRO A 198 -16.43 21.32 7.60
CA PRO A 198 -16.58 19.95 8.07
C PRO A 198 -15.91 18.90 7.17
N ASP A 199 -15.89 19.13 5.85
CA ASP A 199 -15.26 18.21 4.89
C ASP A 199 -13.73 18.28 4.95
N ALA A 200 -13.15 19.48 5.07
CA ALA A 200 -11.71 19.65 5.32
C ALA A 200 -11.30 19.07 6.68
N GLN A 201 -12.08 19.32 7.74
CA GLN A 201 -11.81 18.76 9.07
C GLN A 201 -11.78 17.23 9.03
N ARG A 202 -12.74 16.63 8.30
CA ARG A 202 -12.79 15.19 8.11
C ARG A 202 -11.60 14.65 7.32
N LYS A 203 -11.18 15.33 6.26
CA LYS A 203 -9.98 14.94 5.50
C LYS A 203 -8.73 14.95 6.38
N GLU A 204 -8.56 15.99 7.20
CA GLU A 204 -7.41 16.07 8.10
C GLU A 204 -7.48 15.01 9.20
N PHE A 205 -8.67 14.70 9.71
CA PHE A 205 -8.85 13.61 10.67
C PHE A 205 -8.44 12.27 10.08
N ILE A 206 -8.93 11.93 8.88
CA ILE A 206 -8.58 10.68 8.20
C ILE A 206 -7.07 10.60 7.97
N LYS A 207 -6.45 11.70 7.55
CA LYS A 207 -5.00 11.77 7.34
C LYS A 207 -4.22 11.48 8.64
N LEU A 208 -4.57 12.15 9.74
CA LEU A 208 -3.93 11.91 11.05
C LEU A 208 -4.18 10.50 11.56
N TRP A 209 -5.40 9.99 11.38
CA TRP A 209 -5.78 8.63 11.76
C TRP A 209 -4.95 7.59 11.01
N THR A 210 -4.87 7.70 9.68
CA THR A 210 -4.09 6.81 8.82
C THR A 210 -2.60 6.82 9.19
N LEU A 211 -2.03 7.98 9.55
CA LEU A 211 -0.65 8.05 10.04
C LEU A 211 -0.48 7.27 11.35
N LYS A 212 -1.35 7.52 12.35
CA LYS A 212 -1.32 6.85 13.66
C LYS A 212 -1.43 5.33 13.54
N VAL A 213 -2.34 4.89 12.68
CA VAL A 213 -2.61 3.47 12.42
C VAL A 213 -1.46 2.83 11.65
N SER A 214 -0.89 3.52 10.65
CA SER A 214 0.28 3.04 9.90
C SER A 214 1.51 2.89 10.81
N GLU A 215 1.75 3.85 11.72
CA GLU A 215 2.79 3.73 12.75
C GLU A 215 2.53 2.51 13.64
N SER A 216 1.30 2.34 14.14
CA SER A 216 0.93 1.20 14.96
C SER A 216 1.16 -0.14 14.24
N PHE A 217 0.85 -0.22 12.94
CA PHE A 217 1.13 -1.41 12.13
C PHE A 217 2.61 -1.69 11.90
N CYS A 218 3.46 -0.65 11.90
CA CYS A 218 4.91 -0.78 11.84
C CYS A 218 5.46 -1.36 13.16
N TRP A 219 5.04 -0.81 14.31
CA TRP A 219 5.45 -1.27 15.65
C TRP A 219 4.87 -2.64 16.04
N SER A 220 3.74 -3.05 15.46
CA SER A 220 3.18 -4.40 15.67
C SER A 220 3.98 -5.51 14.99
N SER A 221 5.15 -5.21 14.40
CA SER A 221 6.10 -6.18 13.83
C SER A 221 7.36 -6.38 14.67
N THR A 222 7.53 -5.64 15.77
CA THR A 222 8.59 -5.84 16.78
C THR A 222 8.04 -6.55 18.01
#